data_AF-A0A841E3S3-F1
#
_entry.id   AF-A0A841E3S3-F1
#
_cell.length_a   1.000
_cell.length_b   1.000
_cell.length_c   1.000
_cell.angle_alpha   90.00
_cell.angle_beta   90.00
_cell.angle_gamma   90.00
#
_symmetry.space_group_name_H-M   'P 1'
#
loop_
_entity.id
_entity.type
_entity.pdbx_description
1 polymer ?
#
loop_
_entity_poly.entity_id
_entity_poly.type
_entity_poly.pdbx_seq_one_letter_code
_entity_poly.pdbx_strand_id
1 'polypeptide(L)' 'MTYRRRAAGASDEFRADPRSTPRDDPDFHQRFRADVQRDAIEGRWEASDDEGRTWRKDVDLTLLRSPERP' A
#
# COMPACT_ATOMS: atom_id res chain seq x y z
N MET A 1 -24.15 29.75 -46.12
CA MET A 1 -22.81 30.36 -45.99
C MET A 1 -22.02 29.49 -45.01
N THR A 2 -20.95 28.85 -45.47
CA THR A 2 -20.17 27.83 -44.73
C THR A 2 -18.78 28.37 -44.46
N TYR A 3 -18.23 28.17 -43.25
CA TYR A 3 -16.78 28.09 -43.11
C TYR A 3 -16.32 27.21 -41.94
N ARG A 4 -15.30 26.39 -42.22
CA ARG A 4 -14.57 25.44 -41.36
C ARG A 4 -13.08 25.66 -41.65
N ARG A 5 -12.17 25.78 -40.67
CA ARG A 5 -10.72 25.51 -40.88
C ARG A 5 -9.93 25.19 -39.60
N ARG A 6 -8.98 24.26 -39.79
CA ARG A 6 -8.09 23.48 -38.89
C ARG A 6 -7.06 24.26 -38.07
N ALA A 7 -6.54 23.58 -37.04
CA ALA A 7 -5.48 23.97 -36.11
C ALA A 7 -4.08 23.38 -36.43
N ALA A 8 -3.10 23.95 -35.69
CA ALA A 8 -1.87 23.36 -35.11
C ALA A 8 -0.52 23.52 -35.85
N GLY A 9 0.43 24.13 -35.13
CA GLY A 9 1.89 23.99 -35.28
C GLY A 9 2.46 23.55 -33.92
N ALA A 10 3.29 22.51 -33.91
CA ALA A 10 3.73 21.76 -32.73
C ALA A 10 5.09 22.24 -32.18
N SER A 11 5.27 22.12 -30.86
CA SER A 11 6.52 22.31 -30.12
C SER A 11 6.84 21.06 -29.30
N ASP A 12 8.11 20.68 -29.30
CA ASP A 12 8.70 19.42 -28.80
C ASP A 12 8.21 18.95 -27.41
N GLU A 13 7.86 17.66 -27.31
CA GLU A 13 7.27 17.03 -26.14
C GLU A 13 8.35 16.54 -25.16
N PHE A 14 8.27 17.01 -23.90
CA PHE A 14 8.87 16.30 -22.77
C PHE A 14 8.17 14.94 -22.64
N ARG A 15 8.79 13.88 -23.15
CA ARG A 15 8.23 12.53 -23.05
C ARG A 15 8.43 12.00 -21.64
N ALA A 16 7.44 12.27 -20.78
CA ALA A 16 7.31 11.56 -19.51
C ALA A 16 7.35 10.05 -19.76
N ASP A 17 8.08 9.30 -18.94
CA ASP A 17 8.05 7.84 -19.01
C ASP A 17 6.61 7.40 -18.71
N PRO A 18 5.93 6.68 -19.62
CA PRO A 18 4.56 6.24 -19.40
C PRO A 18 4.39 5.30 -18.18
N ARG A 19 5.47 4.91 -17.51
CA ARG A 19 5.44 4.14 -16.25
C ARG A 19 5.55 4.99 -14.98
N SER A 20 5.78 6.29 -15.07
CA SER A 20 5.82 7.18 -13.90
C SER A 20 4.54 7.98 -13.78
N THR A 21 3.43 7.32 -13.50
CA THR A 21 2.28 8.01 -12.88
C THR A 21 2.60 8.19 -11.40
N PRO A 22 2.61 9.42 -10.85
CA PRO A 22 2.56 9.57 -9.40
C PRO A 22 1.31 8.82 -8.92
N ARG A 23 1.47 7.87 -7.99
CA ARG A 23 0.33 7.21 -7.37
C ARG A 23 -0.35 8.27 -6.50
N ASP A 24 -1.59 8.63 -6.85
CA ASP A 24 -2.50 9.41 -5.99
C ASP A 24 -3.16 8.54 -4.91
N ASP A 25 -2.83 7.24 -4.85
CA ASP A 25 -3.33 6.35 -3.81
C ASP A 25 -2.74 6.77 -2.45
N PRO A 26 -3.57 6.98 -1.41
CA PRO A 26 -3.09 7.20 -0.05
C PRO A 26 -2.10 6.10 0.33
N ASP A 27 -0.99 6.46 0.96
CA ASP A 27 0.00 5.48 1.40
C ASP A 27 -0.66 4.46 2.34
N PHE A 28 -0.76 3.22 1.87
CA PHE A 28 -1.23 2.11 2.68
C PHE A 28 -0.11 1.63 3.58
N HIS A 29 -0.27 1.79 4.89
CA HIS A 29 0.71 1.37 5.88
C HIS A 29 0.25 0.09 6.57
N GLN A 30 1.09 -0.94 6.54
CA GLN A 30 0.86 -2.18 7.27
C GLN A 30 1.97 -2.41 8.29
N ARG A 31 1.61 -2.89 9.48
CA ARG A 31 2.58 -3.35 10.47
C ARG A 31 2.13 -4.64 11.14
N PHE A 32 3.11 -5.38 11.65
CA PHE A 32 2.89 -6.55 12.49
C PHE A 32 3.42 -6.25 13.89
N ARG A 33 2.60 -6.48 14.90
CA ARG A 33 2.98 -6.37 16.31
C ARG A 33 2.87 -7.75 16.94
N ALA A 34 3.90 -8.16 17.68
CA ALA A 34 3.90 -9.43 18.38
C ALA A 34 4.39 -9.27 19.81
N ASP A 35 3.73 -9.96 20.73
CA ASP A 35 4.25 -10.30 22.04
C ASP A 35 4.81 -11.72 22.00
N VAL A 36 6.09 -11.87 22.32
CA VAL A 36 6.82 -13.14 22.21
C VAL A 36 7.04 -13.69 23.61
N GLN A 37 6.35 -14.79 23.91
CA GLN A 37 6.43 -15.49 25.18
C GLN A 37 7.19 -16.82 25.00
N ARG A 38 7.41 -17.54 26.11
CA ARG A 38 8.18 -18.79 26.11
C ARG A 38 7.60 -19.85 25.17
N ASP A 39 6.29 -20.04 25.23
CA ASP A 39 5.59 -21.13 24.54
C ASP A 39 4.49 -20.63 23.59
N ALA A 40 4.40 -19.31 23.39
CA ALA A 40 3.42 -18.69 22.51
C ALA A 40 3.97 -17.39 21.89
N ILE A 41 3.47 -17.06 20.71
CA ILE A 41 3.59 -15.73 20.10
C ILE A 41 2.19 -15.23 19.81
N GLU A 42 1.83 -14.12 20.44
CA GLU A 42 0.59 -13.41 20.18
C GLU A 42 0.87 -12.29 19.19
N GLY A 43 0.35 -12.41 17.96
CA GLY A 43 0.59 -11.47 16.88
C GLY A 43 -0.69 -10.78 16.43
N ARG A 44 -0.56 -9.54 15.96
CA ARG A 44 -1.63 -8.82 15.27
C ARG A 44 -1.11 -8.06 14.07
N TRP A 45 -1.82 -8.19 12.96
CA TRP A 45 -1.64 -7.31 11.80
C TRP A 45 -2.56 -6.11 11.91
N GLU A 46 -1.98 -4.95 11.67
CA GLU A 46 -2.67 -3.68 11.66
C GLU A 46 -2.42 -2.97 10.34
N ALA A 47 -3.47 -2.37 9.80
CA ALA A 47 -3.41 -1.52 8.62
C ALA A 47 -3.83 -0.10 8.97
N SER A 48 -3.30 0.85 8.21
CA SER A 48 -3.61 2.25 8.28
C SER A 48 -3.76 2.80 6.87
N ASP A 49 -4.87 3.50 6.66
CA ASP A 49 -5.23 4.17 5.41
C ASP A 49 -4.95 5.69 5.50
N ASP A 50 -4.34 6.16 6.61
CA ASP A 50 -4.12 7.57 6.94
C ASP A 50 -2.67 7.84 7.38
N GLU A 51 -1.72 7.24 6.67
CA GLU A 51 -0.27 7.42 6.88
C GLU A 51 0.20 7.01 8.29
N GLY A 52 -0.47 6.05 8.92
CA GLY A 52 -0.11 5.53 10.24
C GLY A 52 -0.67 6.34 11.41
N ARG A 53 -1.62 7.26 11.18
CA ARG A 53 -2.23 8.07 12.26
C ARG A 53 -3.25 7.25 13.05
N THR A 54 -4.06 6.44 12.37
CA THR A 54 -4.98 5.48 12.97
C THR A 54 -4.69 4.07 12.47
N TRP A 55 -4.93 3.07 13.33
CA TRP A 55 -4.60 1.68 13.05
C TRP A 55 -5.82 0.81 13.28
N ARG A 56 -6.30 0.18 12.22
CA ARG A 56 -7.32 -0.85 12.29
C ARG A 56 -6.63 -2.20 12.46
N LYS A 57 -7.17 -3.01 13.36
CA LYS A 57 -6.79 -4.41 13.47
C LYS A 57 -7.44 -5.20 12.34
N ASP A 58 -6.62 -5.95 11.61
CA ASP A 58 -7.12 -6.78 10.52
C ASP A 58 -7.19 -8.27 10.94
N VAL A 59 -6.13 -8.80 11.54
CA VAL A 59 -6.04 -10.22 11.89
C VAL A 59 -5.28 -10.39 13.20
N ASP A 60 -5.77 -11.27 14.09
CA ASP A 60 -4.96 -11.83 15.18
C ASP A 60 -4.47 -13.22 14.83
N LEU A 61 -3.32 -13.56 15.40
CA LEU A 61 -2.80 -14.91 15.41
C LEU A 61 -2.26 -15.23 16.80
N THR A 62 -2.40 -16.49 17.16
CA THR A 62 -1.65 -17.07 18.28
C THR A 62 -0.90 -18.27 17.73
N LEU A 63 0.42 -18.19 17.71
CA LEU A 63 1.28 -19.33 17.42
C LEU A 63 1.62 -19.98 18.74
N LEU A 64 1.21 -21.23 18.91
CA LEU A 64 1.60 -22.03 20.05
C LEU A 64 2.83 -22.84 19.69
N ARG A 65 3.78 -22.93 20.61
CA ARG A 65 4.91 -23.84 20.48
C ARG A 65 4.38 -25.27 20.55
N SER A 66 4.37 -25.96 19.42
CA SER A 66 4.07 -27.39 19.40
C SER A 66 5.14 -28.14 20.19
N PRO A 67 4.76 -29.07 21.10
CA PRO A 67 5.69 -30.03 21.67
C PRO A 67 5.96 -31.12 20.63
N GLU A 68 6.57 -30.79 19.49
CA GLU A 68 7.12 -31.85 18.65
C GLU A 68 8.27 -32.51 19.43
N ARG A 69 8.20 -33.85 19.54
CA ARG A 69 9.19 -34.68 20.23
C ARG A 69 10.55 -34.54 19.53
N PRO A 70 11.67 -34.64 20.29
CA PRO A 70 13.01 -34.64 19.70
C PRO A 70 13.20 -35.75 18.66
#